data_AF-A0A9W4RU52-F1
#
_entry.id   AF-A0A9W4RU52-F1
#
_cell.length_a   1.000
_cell.length_b   1.000
_cell.length_c   1.000
_cell.angle_alpha   90.00
_cell.angle_beta   90.00
_cell.angle_gamma   90.00
#
_symmetry.space_group_name_H-M   'P 1'
#
loop_
_entity.id
_entity.type
_entity.pdbx_description
1 polymer ?
#
loop_
_entity_poly.entity_id
_entity_poly.type
_entity_poly.pdbx_seq_one_letter_code
_entity_poly.pdbx_strand_id
1 'polypeptide(L)'
;HFLPRNHTVAQSSFGNPCQPLADGSGFFPGFKFFTPEGQAPDVFQIVVEDKKPIWYYCAQPAMTHCNAGMVGVVNQNFDNQEFSLAKHRELAAKATLVIPPVKQVGKVIPNPNPLGGF
;
A
#
# COMPACT_ATOMS: atom_id res chain seq x y z
N HIS A 1 -1.58 9.92 -2.95
CA HIS A 1 -0.53 10.10 -3.97
C HIS A 1 0.80 9.57 -3.44
N PHE A 2 1.70 9.20 -4.34
CA PHE A 2 3.07 8.85 -3.99
C PHE A 2 4.02 9.92 -4.52
N LEU A 3 5.18 10.05 -3.87
CA LEU A 3 6.29 10.83 -4.41
C LEU A 3 6.66 10.37 -5.84
N PRO A 4 7.36 11.20 -6.63
CA PRO A 4 7.86 10.81 -7.94
C PRO A 4 8.64 9.49 -7.88
N ARG A 5 8.79 8.87 -9.05
CA ARG A 5 9.21 7.47 -9.25
C ARG A 5 8.07 6.50 -9.00
N ASN A 6 8.41 5.26 -8.69
CA ASN A 6 7.48 4.14 -8.77
C ASN A 6 7.19 3.59 -7.37
N HIS A 7 5.95 3.79 -6.95
CA HIS A 7 5.39 3.24 -5.73
C HIS A 7 4.07 2.57 -6.05
N THR A 8 3.68 1.62 -5.20
CA THR A 8 2.43 0.90 -5.34
C THR A 8 1.75 0.74 -3.99
N VAL A 9 0.54 0.21 -4.03
CA VAL A 9 -0.20 -0.20 -2.84
C VAL A 9 -0.81 -1.57 -3.10
N ALA A 10 -0.46 -2.55 -2.27
CA ALA A 10 -1.05 -3.88 -2.27
C ALA A 10 -1.59 -4.18 -0.88
N GLN A 11 -2.76 -4.79 -0.79
CA GLN A 11 -3.35 -5.16 0.50
C GLN A 11 -2.67 -6.41 1.08
N SER A 12 -2.35 -6.35 2.36
CA SER A 12 -1.78 -7.45 3.15
C SER A 12 -2.65 -7.75 4.37
N SER A 13 -2.24 -8.76 5.14
CA SER A 13 -2.71 -8.93 6.53
C SER A 13 -1.69 -8.30 7.49
N PHE A 14 -2.12 -8.06 8.74
CA PHE A 14 -1.21 -7.58 9.78
C PHE A 14 0.03 -8.48 9.96
N GLY A 15 -0.20 -9.80 10.03
CA GLY A 15 0.86 -10.78 10.34
C GLY A 15 1.78 -11.12 9.16
N ASN A 16 1.35 -10.85 7.93
CA ASN A 16 2.13 -11.11 6.72
C ASN A 16 2.30 -9.82 5.90
N PRO A 17 3.05 -8.82 6.40
CA PRO A 17 3.45 -7.68 5.58
C PRO A 17 4.24 -8.14 4.36
N CYS A 18 4.27 -7.28 3.33
CA CYS A 18 4.97 -7.53 2.08
C CYS A 18 4.42 -8.71 1.25
N GLN A 19 3.34 -9.35 1.71
CA GLN A 19 2.66 -10.44 1.03
C GLN A 19 1.19 -10.07 0.83
N PRO A 20 0.58 -10.46 -0.32
CA PRO A 20 -0.83 -10.21 -0.53
C PRO A 20 -1.70 -11.04 0.41
N LEU A 21 -2.97 -10.66 0.54
CA LEU A 21 -3.95 -11.52 1.21
C LEU A 21 -3.97 -12.92 0.58
N ALA A 22 -3.82 -13.94 1.42
CA ALA A 22 -3.66 -15.34 0.99
C ALA A 22 -4.89 -15.89 0.25
N ASP A 23 -6.06 -15.34 0.53
CA ASP A 23 -7.33 -15.68 -0.15
C ASP A 23 -7.47 -14.99 -1.53
N GLY A 24 -6.49 -14.18 -1.93
CA GLY A 24 -6.49 -13.42 -3.18
C GLY A 24 -7.57 -12.33 -3.23
N SER A 25 -8.22 -11.99 -2.12
CA SER A 25 -9.29 -10.99 -2.07
C SER A 25 -8.78 -9.55 -2.24
N GLY A 26 -7.53 -9.29 -1.83
CA GLY A 26 -6.96 -7.95 -1.70
C GLY A 26 -6.76 -7.17 -2.99
N PHE A 27 -6.59 -5.85 -2.87
CA PHE A 27 -6.32 -4.97 -4.01
C PHE A 27 -4.83 -4.89 -4.36
N PHE A 28 -4.56 -4.70 -5.65
CA PHE A 28 -3.27 -4.24 -6.18
C PHE A 28 -3.49 -3.63 -7.56
N PRO A 29 -3.39 -2.30 -7.73
CA PRO A 29 -3.66 -1.65 -9.00
C PRO A 29 -2.53 -1.85 -10.04
N GLY A 30 -1.39 -2.42 -9.64
CA GLY A 30 -0.19 -2.57 -10.46
C GLY A 30 0.73 -1.33 -10.40
N PHE A 31 1.80 -1.38 -11.19
CA PHE A 31 2.79 -0.31 -11.33
C PHE A 31 2.35 0.76 -12.34
N LYS A 32 1.18 1.37 -12.11
CA LYS A 32 0.54 2.28 -13.08
C LYS A 32 0.83 3.77 -12.84
N PHE A 33 1.47 4.12 -11.73
CA PHE A 33 1.56 5.49 -11.22
C PHE A 33 2.98 6.05 -11.22
N PHE A 34 3.86 5.52 -12.07
CA PHE A 34 5.18 6.10 -12.25
C PHE A 34 5.08 7.50 -12.86
N THR A 35 5.80 8.44 -12.26
CA THR A 35 6.09 9.75 -12.87
C THR A 35 7.56 10.10 -12.65
N PRO A 36 8.28 10.69 -13.62
CA PRO A 36 9.67 11.11 -13.40
C PRO A 36 9.76 12.22 -12.35
N GLU A 37 8.79 13.14 -12.35
CA GLU A 37 8.71 14.33 -11.50
C GLU A 37 7.23 14.67 -11.21
N GLY A 38 6.97 15.51 -10.20
CA GLY A 38 5.61 15.92 -9.84
C GLY A 38 4.69 14.78 -9.41
N GLN A 39 3.39 14.95 -9.60
CA GLN A 39 2.39 13.95 -9.25
C GLN A 39 1.96 13.12 -10.47
N ALA A 40 1.62 11.84 -10.26
CA ALA A 40 1.03 11.01 -11.31
C ALA A 40 -0.32 11.61 -11.79
N PRO A 41 -0.66 11.48 -13.08
CA PRO A 41 -1.90 12.00 -13.65
C PRO A 41 -3.15 11.28 -13.14
N ASP A 42 -2.97 10.05 -12.64
CA ASP A 42 -4.04 9.22 -12.08
C ASP A 42 -3.72 8.79 -10.64
N VAL A 43 -4.74 8.41 -9.89
CA VAL A 43 -4.64 7.75 -8.59
C VAL A 43 -5.46 6.50 -8.51
N PHE A 44 -5.01 5.60 -7.65
CA PHE A 44 -5.84 4.52 -7.16
C PHE A 44 -6.62 4.95 -5.91
N GLN A 45 -7.93 4.72 -5.94
CA GLN A 45 -8.86 4.99 -4.85
C GLN A 45 -9.58 3.70 -4.44
N ILE A 46 -9.68 3.49 -3.13
CA ILE A 46 -10.54 2.46 -2.53
C ILE A 46 -11.62 3.13 -1.69
N VAL A 47 -12.74 2.45 -1.50
CA VAL A 47 -13.76 2.84 -0.52
C VAL A 47 -13.45 2.12 0.78
N VAL A 48 -13.48 2.86 1.90
CA VAL A 48 -13.33 2.31 3.24
C VAL A 48 -14.74 2.12 3.80
N GLU A 49 -15.25 0.90 3.73
CA GLU A 49 -16.65 0.57 4.02
C GLU A 49 -16.96 0.50 5.52
N ASP A 50 -15.98 0.15 6.35
CA ASP A 50 -16.16 -0.04 7.78
C ASP A 50 -14.91 0.37 8.59
N LYS A 51 -14.97 0.21 9.92
CA LYS A 51 -13.88 0.54 10.84
C LYS A 51 -12.80 -0.54 10.92
N LYS A 52 -12.87 -1.62 10.12
CA LYS A 52 -11.87 -2.68 10.19
C LYS A 52 -10.54 -2.17 9.65
N PRO A 53 -9.42 -2.59 10.27
CA PRO A 53 -8.09 -2.23 9.80
C PRO A 53 -7.82 -2.75 8.38
N ILE A 54 -7.26 -1.90 7.51
CA ILE A 54 -6.76 -2.30 6.20
C ILE A 54 -5.25 -2.15 6.20
N TRP A 55 -4.53 -3.27 6.18
CA TRP A 55 -3.08 -3.30 6.11
C TRP A 55 -2.63 -3.33 4.66
N TYR A 56 -1.57 -2.58 4.33
CA TYR A 56 -1.08 -2.49 2.97
C TYR A 56 0.42 -2.23 2.91
N TYR A 57 1.00 -2.49 1.75
CA TYR A 57 2.43 -2.33 1.50
C TYR A 57 2.73 -1.84 0.07
N CYS A 58 3.92 -1.28 -0.10
CA CYS A 58 4.49 -0.99 -1.41
C CYS A 58 5.16 -2.25 -1.97
N ALA A 59 4.64 -2.75 -3.10
CA ALA A 59 5.15 -3.94 -3.78
C ALA A 59 6.38 -3.67 -4.66
N GLN A 60 7.04 -2.51 -4.54
CA GLN A 60 8.23 -2.16 -5.34
C GLN A 60 9.43 -3.04 -4.95
N PRO A 61 9.95 -3.90 -5.85
CA PRO A 61 11.11 -4.74 -5.57
C PRO A 61 12.43 -3.96 -5.56
N ALA A 62 12.54 -2.87 -6.32
CA ALA A 62 13.73 -2.02 -6.26
C ALA A 62 13.89 -1.42 -4.87
N MET A 63 15.08 -1.54 -4.27
CA MET A 63 15.38 -1.10 -2.90
C MET A 63 14.49 -1.72 -1.80
N THR A 64 13.66 -2.70 -2.16
CA THR A 64 12.75 -3.43 -1.27
C THR A 64 11.93 -2.52 -0.36
N HIS A 65 11.13 -1.63 -0.97
CA HIS A 65 10.40 -0.56 -0.28
C HIS A 65 9.59 -1.04 0.94
N CYS A 66 8.90 -2.18 0.83
CA CYS A 66 8.14 -2.74 1.95
C CYS A 66 9.02 -3.03 3.18
N ASN A 67 10.13 -3.72 2.97
CA ASN A 67 11.10 -4.05 4.03
C ASN A 67 11.76 -2.80 4.61
N ALA A 68 11.92 -1.75 3.81
CA ALA A 68 12.37 -0.43 4.27
C ALA A 68 11.29 0.36 5.05
N GLY A 69 10.11 -0.23 5.26
CA GLY A 69 9.04 0.34 6.08
C GLY A 69 7.94 1.05 5.30
N MET A 70 7.89 0.94 3.96
CA MET A 70 6.75 1.40 3.15
C MET A 70 5.54 0.46 3.29
N VAL A 71 5.04 0.40 4.50
CA VAL A 71 3.81 -0.27 4.91
C VAL A 71 2.90 0.73 5.60
N GLY A 72 1.61 0.46 5.63
CA GLY A 72 0.63 1.33 6.25
C GLY A 72 -0.61 0.59 6.70
N VAL A 73 -1.45 1.35 7.41
CA VAL A 73 -2.72 0.87 7.93
C VAL A 73 -3.76 1.97 7.86
N VAL A 74 -4.95 1.63 7.39
CA VAL A 74 -6.16 2.45 7.55
C VAL A 74 -6.91 1.93 8.77
N ASN A 75 -7.52 2.83 9.57
CA ASN A 75 -8.34 2.48 10.74
C ASN A 75 -7.61 1.58 11.77
N GLN A 76 -6.35 1.88 12.10
CA GLN A 76 -5.67 1.20 13.19
C GLN A 76 -6.45 1.35 14.50
N ASN A 77 -6.58 0.25 15.26
CA ASN A 77 -6.99 0.31 16.65
C ASN A 77 -5.78 0.67 17.54
N PHE A 78 -5.87 1.77 18.29
CA PHE A 78 -4.77 2.26 19.13
C PHE A 78 -4.77 1.68 20.55
N ASP A 79 -5.83 0.96 20.95
CA ASP A 79 -5.93 0.32 22.27
C ASP A 79 -5.00 -0.90 22.40
N ASN A 80 -4.54 -1.44 21.26
CA ASN A 80 -3.64 -2.58 21.22
C ASN A 80 -2.32 -2.21 20.51
N GLN A 81 -1.28 -1.95 21.29
CA GLN A 81 0.06 -1.62 20.77
C GLN A 81 0.73 -2.81 20.05
N GLU A 82 0.33 -4.05 20.36
CA GLU A 82 0.81 -5.24 19.66
C GLU A 82 0.15 -5.43 18.28
N PHE A 83 -0.95 -4.73 18.02
CA PHE A 83 -1.63 -4.70 16.71
C PHE A 83 -1.55 -3.31 16.08
N SER A 84 -0.31 -2.84 15.90
CA SER A 84 0.00 -1.46 15.49
C SER A 84 0.85 -1.39 14.24
N LEU A 85 0.88 -0.23 13.59
CA LEU A 85 1.78 0.07 12.48
C LEU A 85 3.26 -0.13 12.85
N ALA A 86 3.63 0.16 14.10
CA ALA A 86 4.99 -0.09 14.59
C ALA A 86 5.33 -1.59 14.51
N LYS A 87 4.45 -2.46 15.02
CA LYS A 87 4.63 -3.92 14.91
C LYS A 87 4.56 -4.43 13.49
N HIS A 88 3.67 -3.88 12.67
CA HIS A 88 3.61 -4.24 11.25
C HIS A 88 4.90 -3.89 10.50
N ARG A 89 5.55 -2.75 10.82
CA ARG A 89 6.87 -2.38 10.28
C ARG A 89 7.98 -3.32 10.76
N GLU A 90 7.98 -3.72 12.03
CA GLU A 90 8.95 -4.70 12.57
C GLU A 90 8.88 -6.05 11.83
N LEU A 91 7.65 -6.50 11.54
CA LEU A 91 7.41 -7.71 10.74
C LEU A 91 7.85 -7.51 9.28
N ALA A 92 7.56 -6.34 8.69
CA ALA A 92 7.88 -6.03 7.30
C ALA A 92 9.38 -6.07 7.03
N ALA A 93 10.20 -5.59 7.97
CA ALA A 93 11.66 -5.61 7.85
C ALA A 93 12.24 -7.02 7.60
N LYS A 94 11.54 -8.07 8.06
CA LYS A 94 11.97 -9.48 7.98
C LYS A 94 11.22 -10.28 6.92
N ALA A 95 10.25 -9.68 6.23
CA ALA A 95 9.37 -10.39 5.32
C ALA A 95 10.00 -10.62 3.94
N THR A 96 9.52 -11.62 3.22
CA THR A 96 9.79 -11.75 1.79
C THR A 96 8.77 -10.93 1.00
N LEU A 97 9.26 -10.05 0.14
CA LEU A 97 8.39 -9.27 -0.75
C LEU A 97 7.77 -10.15 -1.83
N VAL A 98 6.45 -10.05 -1.98
CA VAL A 98 5.68 -10.67 -3.05
C VAL A 98 4.96 -9.59 -3.85
N ILE A 99 5.10 -9.64 -5.17
CA ILE A 99 4.34 -8.81 -6.10
C ILE A 99 3.09 -9.63 -6.48
N PRO A 100 1.88 -9.18 -6.11
CA PRO A 100 0.66 -9.91 -6.45
C PRO A 100 0.26 -9.69 -7.92
N PRO A 101 -0.64 -10.55 -8.46
CA PRO A 101 -1.31 -10.24 -9.71
C PRO A 101 -2.15 -8.97 -9.57
N VAL A 102 -2.29 -8.21 -10.66
CA VAL A 102 -3.09 -6.99 -10.66
C VAL A 102 -4.56 -7.32 -10.35
N LYS A 103 -5.11 -6.68 -9.33
CA LYS A 103 -6.51 -6.78 -8.95
C LYS A 103 -7.08 -5.40 -8.62
N GLN A 104 -8.05 -4.97 -9.42
CA GLN A 104 -8.65 -3.64 -9.32
C GLN A 104 -9.86 -3.66 -8.36
N VAL A 105 -9.62 -4.02 -7.09
CA VAL A 105 -10.63 -3.81 -6.03
C VAL A 105 -10.53 -2.35 -5.58
N GLY A 106 -11.16 -1.47 -6.37
CA GLY A 106 -11.05 -0.01 -6.28
C GLY A 106 -11.20 0.63 -7.66
N LYS A 107 -10.85 1.91 -7.78
CA LYS A 107 -10.91 2.65 -9.05
C LYS A 107 -9.61 3.38 -9.31
N VAL A 108 -9.17 3.39 -10.57
CA VAL A 108 -8.19 4.35 -11.04
C VAL A 108 -8.98 5.56 -11.56
N ILE A 109 -8.70 6.74 -11.03
CA ILE A 109 -9.35 7.98 -11.43
C ILE A 109 -8.30 9.05 -11.76
N PRO A 110 -8.66 10.08 -12.55
CA PRO A 110 -7.80 11.25 -12.71
C PRO A 110 -7.45 11.81 -11.34
N ASN A 111 -6.19 12.23 -11.19
CA ASN A 111 -5.69 12.88 -10.00
C ASN A 111 -6.59 14.09 -9.65
N PRO A 112 -7.33 14.06 -8.53
CA PRO A 112 -8.24 15.15 -8.17
C PRO A 112 -7.51 16.38 -7.63
N ASN A 113 -6.20 16.28 -7.37
CA ASN A 113 -5.37 17.35 -6.85
C ASN A 113 -3.98 17.40 -7.53
N PRO A 114 -3.92 17.61 -8.86
CA PRO A 114 -2.69 17.48 -9.64
C PRO A 114 -1.61 18.54 -9.30
N LEU A 115 -2.02 19.62 -8.64
CA LEU A 115 -1.16 20.71 -8.18
C LEU A 115 -1.00 20.72 -6.65
N GLY A 116 -1.43 19.66 -5.96
CA GLY A 116 -1.40 19.58 -4.50
C GLY A 116 0.00 19.57 -3.87
N GLY A 117 1.05 19.64 -4.70
CA GLY A 117 2.44 19.70 -4.29
C GLY A 117 2.99 18.37 -3.76
N PHE A 118 4.30 18.41 -3.52
CA PHE A 118 5.01 17.78 -2.40
C PHE A 118 5.84 18.89 -1.74
#